data_AF-A0A7U2EY90-F1
#
_entry.id   AF-A0A7U2EY90-F1
#
_cell.length_a   1.000
_cell.length_b   1.000
_cell.length_c   1.000
_cell.angle_alpha   90.00
_cell.angle_beta   90.00
_cell.angle_gamma   90.00
#
_symmetry.space_group_name_H-M   'P 1'
#
loop_
_entity.id
_entity.type
_entity.pdbx_description
1 polymer ?
#
loop_
_entity_poly.entity_id
_entity_poly.type
_entity_poly.pdbx_seq_one_letter_code
_entity_poly.pdbx_strand_id
1 'polypeptide(L)'
;MYSQGKEENTRIIYAKASCIFVPIGCPTVRLNWARFEEKLGRTSIARDIYVAILDQAPGHQETLISLANIERRHEGNDAAVRLLDDYIERSDNHIGGILAAEQVRILWQCKGSVDEARKVFQEKHERFGDSPDFWLKYLAFEIAQPFTDEEEAHSRVKAVYESAHRLSPEGSKGLAQHYMEFLMNRGGKDAAEEYMQLDRDLNGYVSSAKSAAPSQSQKRKGQPHNTANKRQRK
;
A
#
# COMPACT_ATOMS: atom_id res chain seq x y z
N MET A 1 8.82 22.61 -36.10
CA MET A 1 9.68 21.54 -36.66
C MET A 1 11.14 21.69 -36.21
N TYR A 2 11.45 21.80 -34.91
CA TYR A 2 12.83 22.03 -34.41
C TYR A 2 13.43 20.84 -33.63
N SER A 3 12.77 19.68 -33.62
CA SER A 3 13.16 18.49 -32.84
C SER A 3 13.63 17.29 -33.66
N GLN A 4 13.39 17.26 -34.98
CA GLN A 4 13.81 16.16 -35.84
C GLN A 4 15.35 16.08 -35.82
N GLY A 5 15.89 14.95 -35.32
CA GLY A 5 17.32 14.71 -35.12
C GLY A 5 17.82 14.77 -33.67
N LYS A 6 17.09 15.41 -32.74
CA LYS A 6 17.45 15.41 -31.30
C LYS A 6 17.04 14.12 -30.58
N GLU A 7 16.08 13.39 -31.15
CA GLU A 7 15.55 12.18 -30.54
C GLU A 7 16.59 11.06 -30.50
N GLU A 8 17.32 10.82 -31.60
CA GLU A 8 18.37 9.79 -31.62
C GLU A 8 19.51 10.11 -30.65
N ASN A 9 19.95 11.36 -30.57
CA ASN A 9 20.93 11.79 -29.57
C ASN A 9 20.42 11.52 -28.14
N THR A 10 19.13 11.77 -27.89
CA THR A 10 18.51 11.50 -26.58
C THR A 10 18.48 10.00 -26.30
N ARG A 11 18.17 9.16 -27.29
CA ARG A 11 18.22 7.68 -27.16
C ARG A 11 19.63 7.21 -26.83
N ILE A 12 20.65 7.73 -27.51
CA ILE A 12 22.05 7.41 -27.24
C ILE A 12 22.44 7.80 -25.80
N ILE A 13 22.00 8.96 -25.32
CA ILE A 13 22.24 9.39 -23.94
C ILE A 13 21.58 8.44 -22.94
N TYR A 14 20.30 8.10 -23.14
CA TYR A 14 19.61 7.15 -22.27
C TYR A 14 20.25 5.76 -22.28
N ALA A 15 20.64 5.25 -23.45
CA ALA A 15 21.30 3.96 -23.58
C ALA A 15 22.66 3.95 -22.87
N LYS A 16 23.48 4.98 -23.06
CA LYS A 16 24.78 5.10 -22.37
C LYS A 16 24.60 5.24 -20.86
N ALA A 17 23.67 6.07 -20.41
CA ALA A 17 23.39 6.24 -18.99
C ALA A 17 22.94 4.90 -18.38
N SER A 18 22.02 4.20 -19.03
CA SER A 18 21.43 2.96 -18.54
C SER A 18 22.37 1.75 -18.61
N CYS A 19 23.26 1.68 -19.60
CA CYS A 19 24.09 0.50 -19.83
C CYS A 19 25.54 0.64 -19.37
N ILE A 20 26.02 1.86 -19.10
CA ILE A 20 27.44 2.12 -18.78
C ILE A 20 27.59 2.86 -17.44
N PHE A 21 26.84 3.94 -17.24
CA PHE A 21 27.15 4.89 -16.16
C PHE A 21 26.33 4.68 -14.88
N VAL A 22 25.06 4.28 -15.00
CA VAL A 22 24.16 4.17 -13.86
C VAL A 22 24.09 2.73 -13.36
N PRO A 23 24.35 2.48 -12.05
CA PRO A 23 24.24 1.16 -11.47
C PRO A 23 22.89 0.50 -11.70
N ILE A 24 22.88 -0.84 -11.70
CA ILE A 24 21.70 -1.63 -12.02
C ILE A 24 20.57 -1.44 -10.97
N GLY A 25 20.95 -1.25 -9.70
CA GLY A 25 20.03 -0.96 -8.59
C GLY A 25 19.38 0.43 -8.61
N CYS A 26 19.71 1.28 -9.59
CA CYS A 26 19.09 2.60 -9.77
C CYS A 26 18.22 2.61 -11.04
N PRO A 27 17.01 2.04 -11.01
CA PRO A 27 16.20 1.81 -12.22
C PRO A 27 15.59 3.08 -12.82
N THR A 28 15.57 4.20 -12.10
CA THR A 28 14.89 5.46 -12.51
C THR A 28 15.28 5.92 -13.91
N VAL A 29 16.57 5.84 -14.28
CA VAL A 29 17.00 6.23 -15.64
C VAL A 29 16.43 5.29 -16.71
N ARG A 30 16.33 4.00 -16.41
CA ARG A 30 15.79 2.96 -17.31
C ARG A 30 14.28 3.09 -17.45
N LEU A 31 13.58 3.41 -16.36
CA LEU A 31 12.14 3.71 -16.40
C LEU A 31 11.85 4.92 -17.30
N ASN A 32 12.64 5.99 -17.19
CA ASN A 32 12.49 7.16 -18.06
C ASN A 32 12.87 6.85 -19.51
N TRP A 33 13.87 6.00 -19.73
CA TRP A 33 14.21 5.52 -21.07
C TRP A 33 13.07 4.72 -21.70
N ALA A 34 12.44 3.79 -20.96
CA ALA A 34 11.29 3.02 -21.44
C ALA A 34 10.12 3.92 -21.84
N ARG A 35 9.77 4.90 -21.00
CA ARG A 35 8.75 5.93 -21.32
C ARG A 35 9.11 6.73 -22.58
N PHE A 36 10.40 7.03 -22.77
CA PHE A 36 10.87 7.73 -23.95
C PHE A 36 10.82 6.89 -25.22
N GLU A 37 11.18 5.61 -25.18
CA GLU A 37 11.03 4.70 -26.32
C GLU A 37 9.55 4.50 -26.68
N GLU A 38 8.68 4.37 -25.67
CA GLU A 38 7.23 4.32 -25.89
C GLU A 38 6.70 5.59 -26.58
N LYS A 39 7.14 6.78 -26.15
CA LYS A 39 6.82 8.06 -26.83
C LYS A 39 7.16 8.02 -28.32
N LEU A 40 8.25 7.34 -28.69
CA LEU A 40 8.70 7.22 -30.09
C LEU A 40 7.99 6.09 -30.86
N GLY A 41 6.99 5.43 -30.25
CA GLY A 41 6.30 4.28 -30.84
C GLY A 41 7.10 2.98 -30.79
N ARG A 42 8.24 2.95 -30.08
CA ARG A 42 9.10 1.79 -29.92
C ARG A 42 8.68 0.97 -28.69
N THR A 43 7.40 0.58 -28.66
CA THR A 43 6.77 -0.11 -27.54
C THR A 43 7.46 -1.44 -27.19
N SER A 44 7.95 -2.19 -28.18
CA SER A 44 8.71 -3.43 -27.93
C SER A 44 9.98 -3.17 -27.11
N ILE A 45 10.76 -2.15 -27.48
CA ILE A 45 11.98 -1.77 -26.75
C ILE A 45 11.64 -1.29 -25.35
N ALA A 46 10.55 -0.53 -25.19
CA ALA A 46 10.09 -0.11 -23.87
C ALA A 46 9.74 -1.31 -22.96
N ARG A 47 9.06 -2.32 -23.50
CA ARG A 47 8.79 -3.59 -22.79
C ARG A 47 10.08 -4.30 -22.40
N ASP A 48 11.01 -4.45 -23.34
CA ASP A 48 12.30 -5.12 -23.09
C ASP A 48 13.09 -4.43 -21.98
N ILE A 49 13.06 -3.09 -21.91
CA ILE A 49 13.70 -2.33 -20.83
C ILE A 49 13.04 -2.63 -19.47
N TYR A 50 11.70 -2.65 -19.40
CA TYR A 50 11.01 -3.00 -18.15
C TYR A 50 11.32 -4.44 -17.71
N VAL A 51 11.28 -5.40 -18.64
CA VAL A 51 11.64 -6.81 -18.35
C VAL A 51 13.08 -6.92 -17.85
N ALA A 52 14.03 -6.23 -18.50
CA ALA A 52 15.43 -6.24 -18.06
C ALA A 52 15.62 -5.63 -16.66
N ILE A 53 14.78 -4.67 -16.24
CA ILE A 53 14.79 -4.19 -14.85
C ILE A 53 14.27 -5.29 -13.91
N LEU A 54 13.19 -5.99 -14.29
CA LEU A 54 12.59 -7.06 -13.47
C LEU A 54 13.49 -8.30 -13.36
N ASP A 55 14.27 -8.62 -14.39
CA ASP A 55 15.26 -9.71 -14.31
C ASP A 55 16.28 -9.49 -13.19
N GLN A 56 16.53 -8.22 -12.83
CA GLN A 56 17.49 -7.82 -11.79
C GLN A 56 16.81 -7.52 -10.46
N ALA A 57 15.57 -7.05 -10.51
CA ALA A 57 14.75 -6.73 -9.35
C ALA A 57 13.30 -7.21 -9.57
N PRO A 58 13.02 -8.52 -9.40
CA PRO A 58 11.72 -9.12 -9.75
C PRO A 58 10.51 -8.51 -9.06
N GLY A 59 10.70 -8.00 -7.83
CA GLY A 59 9.65 -7.34 -7.05
C GLY A 59 9.61 -5.81 -7.18
N HIS A 60 10.28 -5.21 -8.18
CA HIS A 60 10.31 -3.75 -8.29
C HIS A 60 8.93 -3.19 -8.69
N GLN A 61 8.18 -2.73 -7.69
CA GLN A 61 6.79 -2.28 -7.80
C GLN A 61 6.55 -1.27 -8.94
N GLU A 62 7.33 -0.19 -9.02
CA GLU A 62 7.11 0.84 -10.05
C GLU A 62 7.28 0.27 -11.47
N THR A 63 8.19 -0.69 -11.65
CA THR A 63 8.43 -1.33 -12.95
C THR A 63 7.25 -2.24 -13.32
N LEU A 64 6.77 -3.07 -12.40
CA LEU A 64 5.63 -3.96 -12.64
C LEU A 64 4.37 -3.16 -13.02
N ILE A 65 4.08 -2.09 -12.28
CA ILE A 65 2.98 -1.18 -12.57
C ILE A 65 3.19 -0.49 -13.93
N SER A 66 4.40 -0.03 -14.23
CA SER A 66 4.70 0.62 -15.51
C SER A 66 4.55 -0.33 -16.70
N LEU A 67 4.97 -1.59 -16.55
CA LEU A 67 4.82 -2.65 -17.54
C LEU A 67 3.34 -2.99 -17.78
N ALA A 68 2.53 -3.15 -16.73
CA ALA A 68 1.09 -3.36 -16.88
C ALA A 68 0.41 -2.17 -17.59
N ASN A 69 0.84 -0.94 -17.28
CA ASN A 69 0.24 0.25 -17.88
C ASN A 69 0.66 0.48 -19.34
N ILE A 70 1.85 0.04 -19.79
CA ILE A 70 2.18 0.04 -21.22
C ILE A 70 1.35 -1.02 -21.96
N GLU A 71 1.18 -2.23 -21.42
CA GLU A 71 0.27 -3.22 -22.02
C GLU A 71 -1.16 -2.68 -22.14
N ARG A 72 -1.64 -2.01 -21.09
CA ARG A 72 -2.97 -1.39 -21.10
C ARG A 72 -3.15 -0.38 -22.24
N ARG A 73 -2.12 0.43 -22.52
CA ARG A 73 -2.19 1.48 -23.56
C ARG A 73 -2.10 0.93 -24.98
N HIS A 74 -1.37 -0.17 -25.19
CA HIS A 74 -1.08 -0.68 -26.55
C HIS A 74 -1.88 -1.94 -26.91
N GLU A 75 -2.23 -2.78 -25.94
CA GLU A 75 -2.94 -4.05 -26.15
C GLU A 75 -4.31 -4.12 -25.43
N GLY A 76 -4.62 -3.11 -24.62
CA GLY A 76 -5.91 -2.95 -23.94
C GLY A 76 -5.96 -3.50 -22.51
N ASN A 77 -7.08 -3.24 -21.83
CA ASN A 77 -7.24 -3.54 -20.40
C ASN A 77 -7.09 -5.04 -20.10
N ASP A 78 -7.69 -5.92 -20.91
CA ASP A 78 -7.64 -7.37 -20.66
C ASP A 78 -6.22 -7.95 -20.81
N ALA A 79 -5.39 -7.38 -21.69
CA ALA A 79 -3.99 -7.78 -21.82
C ALA A 79 -3.18 -7.40 -20.56
N ALA A 80 -3.40 -6.20 -20.03
CA ALA A 80 -2.77 -5.76 -18.79
C ALA A 80 -3.20 -6.61 -17.58
N VAL A 81 -4.49 -6.97 -17.51
CA VAL A 81 -5.05 -7.83 -16.46
C VAL A 81 -4.40 -9.22 -16.49
N ARG A 82 -4.30 -9.86 -17.67
CA ARG A 82 -3.62 -11.16 -17.83
C ARG A 82 -2.14 -11.09 -17.42
N LEU A 83 -1.45 -10.04 -17.84
CA LEU A 83 -0.05 -9.84 -17.46
C LEU A 83 0.09 -9.71 -15.93
N LEU A 84 -0.80 -8.95 -15.29
CA LEU A 84 -0.78 -8.80 -13.82
C LEU A 84 -1.07 -10.12 -13.12
N ASP A 85 -1.97 -10.96 -13.61
CA ASP A 85 -2.22 -12.29 -13.04
C ASP A 85 -0.94 -13.15 -13.05
N ASP A 86 -0.20 -13.18 -14.16
CA ASP A 86 1.08 -13.91 -14.25
C ASP A 86 2.10 -13.43 -13.22
N TYR A 87 2.21 -12.11 -13.01
CA TYR A 87 3.13 -11.55 -12.01
C TYR A 87 2.64 -11.75 -10.59
N ILE A 88 1.33 -11.68 -10.35
CA ILE A 88 0.72 -11.95 -9.04
C ILE A 88 1.03 -13.39 -8.61
N GLU A 89 0.95 -14.38 -9.51
CA GLU A 89 1.28 -15.77 -9.20
C GLU A 89 2.73 -15.98 -8.77
N ARG A 90 3.66 -15.18 -9.30
CA ARG A 90 5.11 -15.28 -9.04
C ARG A 90 5.60 -14.40 -7.89
N SER A 91 4.77 -13.48 -7.43
CA SER A 91 5.12 -12.49 -6.40
C SER A 91 4.84 -12.99 -4.99
N ASP A 92 5.55 -12.42 -4.01
CA ASP A 92 5.20 -12.56 -2.60
C ASP A 92 3.87 -11.86 -2.26
N ASN A 93 3.39 -12.01 -1.03
CA ASN A 93 2.11 -11.42 -0.60
C ASN A 93 2.09 -9.89 -0.68
N HIS A 94 3.24 -9.24 -0.42
CA HIS A 94 3.31 -7.79 -0.42
C HIS A 94 3.15 -7.23 -1.84
N ILE A 95 4.01 -7.67 -2.77
CA ILE A 95 3.94 -7.24 -4.17
C ILE A 95 2.66 -7.75 -4.82
N GLY A 96 2.27 -9.01 -4.57
CA GLY A 96 1.04 -9.60 -5.11
C GLY A 96 -0.22 -8.81 -4.72
N GLY A 97 -0.31 -8.35 -3.48
CA GLY A 97 -1.43 -7.51 -3.01
C GLY A 97 -1.48 -6.14 -3.72
N ILE A 98 -0.32 -5.52 -3.94
CA ILE A 98 -0.22 -4.25 -4.68
C ILE A 98 -0.63 -4.44 -6.15
N LEU A 99 -0.19 -5.53 -6.79
CA LEU A 99 -0.55 -5.84 -8.18
C LEU A 99 -2.03 -6.21 -8.33
N ALA A 100 -2.62 -6.91 -7.36
CA ALA A 100 -4.06 -7.17 -7.34
C ALA A 100 -4.87 -5.87 -7.24
N ALA A 101 -4.43 -4.92 -6.40
CA ALA A 101 -5.05 -3.59 -6.34
C ALA A 101 -4.89 -2.80 -7.66
N GLU A 102 -3.74 -2.94 -8.33
CA GLU A 102 -3.50 -2.35 -9.65
C GLU A 102 -4.44 -2.94 -10.72
N GLN A 103 -4.67 -4.26 -10.70
CA GLN A 103 -5.62 -4.95 -11.58
C GLN A 103 -7.03 -4.39 -11.41
N VAL A 104 -7.48 -4.22 -10.16
CA VAL A 104 -8.76 -3.60 -9.85
C VAL A 104 -8.82 -2.18 -10.39
N ARG A 105 -7.78 -1.35 -10.19
CA ARG A 105 -7.77 0.01 -10.71
C ARG A 105 -7.96 0.04 -12.23
N ILE A 106 -7.33 -0.87 -12.96
CA ILE A 106 -7.51 -1.00 -14.41
C ILE A 106 -8.95 -1.38 -14.74
N LEU A 107 -9.51 -2.42 -14.10
CA LEU A 107 -10.88 -2.87 -14.34
C LEU A 107 -11.92 -1.79 -14.02
N TRP A 108 -11.77 -1.12 -12.89
CA TRP A 108 -12.70 -0.09 -12.43
C TRP A 108 -12.55 1.22 -13.21
N GLN A 109 -11.35 1.81 -13.24
CA GLN A 109 -11.16 3.17 -13.74
C GLN A 109 -10.86 3.25 -15.24
N CYS A 110 -10.32 2.18 -15.83
CA CYS A 110 -9.98 2.16 -17.27
C CYS A 110 -10.96 1.33 -18.10
N LYS A 111 -11.48 0.21 -17.57
CA LYS A 111 -12.50 -0.61 -18.26
C LYS A 111 -13.92 -0.20 -17.88
N GLY A 112 -14.13 0.44 -16.73
CA GLY A 112 -15.46 0.84 -16.25
C GLY A 112 -16.28 -0.31 -15.64
N SER A 113 -15.65 -1.46 -15.40
CA SER A 113 -16.32 -2.67 -14.90
C SER A 113 -16.16 -2.78 -13.39
N VAL A 114 -17.13 -2.24 -12.65
CA VAL A 114 -17.18 -2.28 -11.18
C VAL A 114 -17.32 -3.72 -10.67
N ASP A 115 -18.14 -4.54 -11.35
CA ASP A 115 -18.40 -5.91 -10.92
C ASP A 115 -17.17 -6.80 -11.07
N GLU A 116 -16.43 -6.69 -12.19
CA GLU A 116 -15.16 -7.40 -12.36
C GLU A 116 -14.13 -6.94 -11.32
N ALA A 117 -14.04 -5.62 -11.07
CA ALA A 117 -13.13 -5.07 -10.08
C ALA A 117 -13.43 -5.60 -8.66
N ARG A 118 -14.70 -5.61 -8.26
CA ARG A 118 -15.13 -6.16 -6.96
C ARG A 118 -14.85 -7.65 -6.86
N LYS A 119 -15.12 -8.40 -7.93
CA LYS A 119 -14.86 -9.84 -7.99
C LYS A 119 -13.38 -10.16 -7.74
N VAL A 120 -12.46 -9.40 -8.33
CA VAL A 120 -11.01 -9.59 -8.09
C VAL A 120 -10.66 -9.43 -6.62
N PHE A 121 -11.20 -8.42 -5.93
CA PHE A 121 -10.98 -8.27 -4.49
C PHE A 121 -11.56 -9.45 -3.70
N GLN A 122 -12.79 -9.86 -4.01
CA GLN A 122 -13.45 -10.99 -3.36
C GLN A 122 -12.72 -12.32 -3.59
N GLU A 123 -12.13 -12.56 -4.75
CA GLU A 123 -11.38 -13.79 -5.02
C GLU A 123 -10.00 -13.80 -4.35
N LYS A 124 -9.37 -12.63 -4.21
CA LYS A 124 -7.97 -12.53 -3.79
C LYS A 124 -7.78 -12.13 -2.32
N HIS A 125 -8.83 -11.72 -1.60
CA HIS A 125 -8.72 -11.30 -0.19
C HIS A 125 -8.20 -12.41 0.74
N GLU A 126 -8.50 -13.67 0.42
CA GLU A 126 -7.98 -14.80 1.19
C GLU A 126 -6.46 -14.95 1.04
N ARG A 127 -5.91 -14.67 -0.14
CA ARG A 127 -4.46 -14.74 -0.38
C ARG A 127 -3.71 -13.54 0.20
N PHE A 128 -4.27 -12.34 0.10
CA PHE A 128 -3.62 -11.09 0.48
C PHE A 128 -4.17 -10.48 1.77
N GLY A 129 -4.69 -11.31 2.68
CA GLY A 129 -5.34 -10.81 3.89
C GLY A 129 -4.41 -10.10 4.86
N ASP A 130 -3.11 -10.33 4.77
CA ASP A 130 -2.06 -9.68 5.55
C ASP A 130 -1.47 -8.43 4.84
N SER A 131 -1.92 -8.10 3.64
CA SER A 131 -1.42 -6.97 2.84
C SER A 131 -2.18 -5.68 3.12
N PRO A 132 -1.58 -4.67 3.78
CA PRO A 132 -2.25 -3.40 4.08
C PRO A 132 -2.64 -2.64 2.80
N ASP A 133 -1.77 -2.65 1.79
CA ASP A 133 -2.01 -2.00 0.51
C ASP A 133 -3.24 -2.57 -0.20
N PHE A 134 -3.41 -3.90 -0.18
CA PHE A 134 -4.58 -4.56 -0.75
C PHE A 134 -5.88 -4.08 -0.09
N TRP A 135 -5.94 -4.12 1.24
CA TRP A 135 -7.15 -3.73 1.99
C TRP A 135 -7.45 -2.24 1.91
N LEU A 136 -6.43 -1.37 1.97
CA LEU A 136 -6.62 0.06 1.79
C LEU A 136 -7.23 0.38 0.42
N LYS A 137 -6.76 -0.31 -0.63
CA LYS A 137 -7.30 -0.14 -1.98
C LYS A 137 -8.70 -0.74 -2.11
N TYR A 138 -8.99 -1.85 -1.43
CA TYR A 138 -10.33 -2.43 -1.41
C TYR A 138 -11.34 -1.50 -0.71
N LEU A 139 -11.00 -1.01 0.47
CA LEU A 139 -11.86 -0.08 1.21
C LEU A 139 -12.07 1.22 0.42
N ALA A 140 -11.00 1.80 -0.12
CA ALA A 140 -11.10 2.99 -0.97
C ALA A 140 -11.97 2.76 -2.22
N PHE A 141 -11.90 1.58 -2.82
CA PHE A 141 -12.76 1.20 -3.94
C PHE A 141 -14.24 1.18 -3.53
N GLU A 142 -14.60 0.52 -2.42
CA GLU A 142 -16.01 0.47 -2.01
C GLU A 142 -16.55 1.82 -1.54
N ILE A 143 -15.73 2.61 -0.85
CA ILE A 143 -16.05 4.00 -0.49
C ILE A 143 -16.34 4.81 -1.75
N ALA A 144 -15.54 4.67 -2.80
CA ALA A 144 -15.69 5.49 -4.01
C ALA A 144 -16.92 5.14 -4.86
N GLN A 145 -17.63 4.04 -4.57
CA GLN A 145 -18.80 3.66 -5.35
C GLN A 145 -19.96 4.66 -5.12
N PRO A 146 -20.73 4.97 -6.17
CA PRO A 146 -21.96 5.73 -6.01
C PRO A 146 -22.99 4.88 -5.25
N PHE A 147 -23.84 5.53 -4.47
CA PHE A 147 -24.95 4.87 -3.78
C PHE A 147 -26.18 5.77 -3.74
N THR A 148 -27.35 5.16 -3.71
CA THR A 148 -28.63 5.81 -3.43
C THR A 148 -29.16 5.45 -2.04
N ASP A 149 -28.72 4.31 -1.51
CA ASP A 149 -29.05 3.81 -0.18
C ASP A 149 -27.79 3.90 0.70
N GLU A 150 -27.87 4.74 1.73
CA GLU A 150 -26.78 4.97 2.69
C GLU A 150 -26.49 3.71 3.52
N GLU A 151 -27.51 2.92 3.86
CA GLU A 151 -27.37 1.71 4.69
C GLU A 151 -26.68 0.58 3.91
N GLU A 152 -27.01 0.43 2.63
CA GLU A 152 -26.32 -0.52 1.73
C GLU A 152 -24.84 -0.17 1.57
N ALA A 153 -24.55 1.12 1.31
CA ALA A 153 -23.19 1.59 1.16
C ALA A 153 -22.38 1.43 2.45
N HIS A 154 -22.97 1.79 3.59
CA HIS A 154 -22.36 1.58 4.90
C HIS A 154 -22.08 0.10 5.13
N SER A 155 -23.05 -0.78 4.90
CA SER A 155 -22.91 -2.24 5.08
C SER A 155 -21.77 -2.80 4.23
N ARG A 156 -21.66 -2.37 2.97
CA ARG A 156 -20.62 -2.81 2.05
C ARG A 156 -19.22 -2.37 2.49
N VAL A 157 -19.06 -1.10 2.89
CA VAL A 157 -17.77 -0.57 3.36
C VAL A 157 -17.37 -1.22 4.69
N LYS A 158 -18.33 -1.37 5.61
CA LYS A 158 -18.14 -2.04 6.90
C LYS A 158 -17.69 -3.49 6.74
N ALA A 159 -18.32 -4.23 5.83
CA ALA A 159 -17.94 -5.62 5.56
C ALA A 159 -16.48 -5.76 5.13
N VAL A 160 -15.95 -4.84 4.32
CA VAL A 160 -14.52 -4.82 3.95
C VAL A 160 -13.64 -4.53 5.16
N TYR A 161 -14.00 -3.55 5.98
CA TYR A 161 -13.27 -3.21 7.19
C TYR A 161 -13.17 -4.39 8.16
N GLU A 162 -14.30 -5.05 8.45
CA GLU A 162 -14.36 -6.21 9.35
C GLU A 162 -13.62 -7.43 8.79
N SER A 163 -13.60 -7.60 7.46
CA SER A 163 -12.89 -8.72 6.81
C SER A 163 -11.37 -8.61 6.93
N ALA A 164 -10.81 -7.41 7.17
CA ALA A 164 -9.38 -7.15 7.25
C ALA A 164 -8.73 -7.53 8.60
N HIS A 165 -9.26 -8.56 9.28
CA HIS A 165 -8.85 -9.01 10.62
C HIS A 165 -7.42 -9.59 10.72
N ARG A 166 -6.77 -9.91 9.59
CA ARG A 166 -5.41 -10.49 9.54
C ARG A 166 -4.30 -9.44 9.43
N LEU A 167 -4.64 -8.15 9.35
CA LEU A 167 -3.66 -7.07 9.29
C LEU A 167 -2.90 -6.91 10.60
N SER A 168 -1.68 -6.37 10.52
CA SER A 168 -0.94 -5.93 11.71
C SER A 168 -1.66 -4.75 12.37
N PRO A 169 -1.42 -4.47 13.67
CA PRO A 169 -2.03 -3.32 14.36
C PRO A 169 -1.81 -1.99 13.63
N GLU A 170 -0.63 -1.78 13.04
CA GLU A 170 -0.32 -0.58 12.24
C GLU A 170 -1.16 -0.51 10.96
N GLY A 171 -1.29 -1.63 10.24
CA GLY A 171 -2.13 -1.73 9.04
C GLY A 171 -3.61 -1.52 9.35
N SER A 172 -4.11 -2.16 10.42
CA SER A 172 -5.48 -2.00 10.90
C SER A 172 -5.77 -0.55 11.29
N LYS A 173 -4.82 0.15 11.91
CA LYS A 173 -4.97 1.58 12.25
C LYS A 173 -5.13 2.44 11.00
N GLY A 174 -4.30 2.21 9.98
CA GLY A 174 -4.40 2.93 8.71
C GLY A 174 -5.75 2.69 8.01
N LEU A 175 -6.23 1.45 7.99
CA LEU A 175 -7.53 1.10 7.42
C LEU A 175 -8.68 1.74 8.21
N ALA A 176 -8.61 1.71 9.54
CA ALA A 176 -9.64 2.25 10.40
C ALA A 176 -9.77 3.77 10.29
N GLN A 177 -8.66 4.50 10.09
CA GLN A 177 -8.70 5.94 9.82
C GLN A 177 -9.54 6.27 8.58
N HIS A 178 -9.39 5.51 7.50
CA HIS A 178 -10.17 5.70 6.27
C HIS A 178 -11.65 5.33 6.48
N TYR A 179 -11.92 4.29 7.27
CA TYR A 179 -13.29 3.91 7.61
C TYR A 179 -13.98 4.98 8.48
N MET A 180 -13.28 5.51 9.48
CA MET A 180 -13.75 6.62 10.32
C MET A 180 -14.05 7.88 9.49
N GLU A 181 -13.22 8.20 8.50
CA GLU A 181 -13.49 9.30 7.57
C GLU A 181 -14.75 9.04 6.74
N PHE A 182 -14.95 7.81 6.24
CA PHE A 182 -16.17 7.42 5.55
C PHE A 182 -17.42 7.59 6.42
N LEU A 183 -17.38 7.13 7.68
CA LEU A 183 -18.49 7.27 8.62
C LEU A 183 -18.94 8.72 8.76
N MET A 184 -18.00 9.66 8.94
CA MET A 184 -18.33 11.06 9.16
C MET A 184 -18.74 11.81 7.90
N ASN A 185 -18.24 11.41 6.73
CA ASN A 185 -18.52 12.11 5.48
C ASN A 185 -19.73 11.56 4.73
N ARG A 186 -20.00 10.25 4.84
CA ARG A 186 -20.96 9.52 4.00
C ARG A 186 -21.76 8.46 4.77
N GLY A 187 -21.57 8.34 6.08
CA GLY A 187 -22.31 7.40 6.91
C GLY A 187 -23.74 7.87 7.23
N GLY A 188 -24.59 6.92 7.62
CA GLY A 188 -25.96 7.16 8.04
C GLY A 188 -26.08 7.71 9.46
N LYS A 189 -27.30 7.64 10.03
CA LYS A 189 -27.65 8.28 11.31
C LYS A 189 -26.81 7.80 12.49
N ASP A 190 -26.40 6.53 12.50
CA ASP A 190 -25.69 5.90 13.61
C ASP A 190 -24.15 5.98 13.43
N ALA A 191 -23.67 6.60 12.35
CA ALA A 191 -22.25 6.64 12.02
C ALA A 191 -21.38 7.35 13.07
N ALA A 192 -21.94 8.35 13.76
CA ALA A 192 -21.25 9.05 14.84
C ALA A 192 -21.05 8.17 16.09
N GLU A 193 -22.01 7.29 16.40
CA GLU A 193 -21.90 6.35 17.52
C GLU A 193 -20.82 5.30 17.22
N GLU A 194 -20.86 4.72 16.01
CA GLU A 194 -19.86 3.76 15.56
C GLU A 194 -18.46 4.38 15.49
N TYR A 195 -18.33 5.62 15.01
CA TYR A 195 -17.07 6.35 15.02
C TYR A 195 -16.49 6.44 16.44
N MET A 196 -17.31 6.81 17.43
CA MET A 196 -16.86 6.97 18.81
C MET A 196 -16.44 5.63 19.44
N GLN A 197 -17.08 4.54 19.04
CA GLN A 197 -16.71 3.20 19.48
C GLN A 197 -15.36 2.79 18.87
N LEU A 198 -15.18 3.03 17.57
CA LEU A 198 -13.94 2.73 16.87
C LEU A 198 -12.77 3.60 17.35
N ASP A 199 -12.99 4.89 17.60
CA ASP A 199 -11.97 5.79 18.17
C ASP A 199 -11.52 5.32 19.57
N ARG A 200 -12.46 4.89 20.40
CA ARG A 200 -12.15 4.31 21.71
C ARG A 200 -11.28 3.07 21.57
N ASP A 201 -11.57 2.19 20.62
CA ASP A 201 -10.82 0.95 20.43
C ASP A 201 -9.41 1.20 19.86
N LEU A 202 -9.24 2.22 19.03
CA LEU A 202 -7.96 2.54 18.38
C LEU A 202 -7.06 3.49 19.18
N ASN A 203 -7.64 4.54 19.77
CA ASN A 203 -6.95 5.66 20.39
C ASN A 203 -7.23 5.75 21.91
N GLY A 204 -8.22 5.00 22.41
CA GLY A 204 -8.51 4.95 23.83
C GLY A 204 -7.28 4.53 24.61
N TYR A 205 -6.83 5.44 25.47
CA TYR A 205 -5.69 5.22 26.36
C TYR A 205 -5.84 3.89 27.09
N VAL A 206 -4.81 3.05 26.95
CA VAL A 206 -4.18 2.25 28.01
C VAL A 206 -4.59 2.75 29.41
N SER A 207 -5.74 2.29 29.94
CA SER A 207 -6.23 2.65 31.28
C SER A 207 -6.07 1.50 32.28
N SER A 208 -5.09 0.62 32.04
CA SER A 208 -4.70 -0.40 33.04
C SER A 208 -3.20 -0.72 33.09
N ALA A 209 -2.36 -0.25 32.17
CA ALA A 209 -0.91 -0.42 32.31
C ALA A 209 -0.29 0.75 33.10
N LYS A 210 -0.05 0.50 34.40
CA LYS A 210 0.67 1.31 35.40
C LYS A 210 -0.15 2.24 36.30
N SER A 211 -1.27 1.74 36.82
CA SER A 211 -1.58 1.97 38.23
C SER A 211 -0.87 0.88 39.02
N ALA A 212 0.42 1.10 39.34
CA ALA A 212 1.09 0.27 40.34
C ALA A 212 0.22 0.26 41.59
N ALA A 213 -0.28 -0.92 41.96
CA ALA A 213 -1.02 -1.12 43.20
C ALA A 213 -0.23 -0.48 44.35
N PRO A 214 -0.87 0.27 45.27
CA PRO A 214 -0.18 0.74 46.44
C PRO A 214 0.25 -0.50 47.24
N SER A 215 1.56 -0.77 47.21
CA SER A 215 2.17 -1.81 48.03
C SER A 215 1.73 -1.61 49.48
N GLN A 216 1.10 -2.64 50.03
CA GLN A 216 0.78 -2.69 51.45
C GLN A 216 2.07 -2.49 52.24
N SER A 217 2.02 -1.51 53.13
CA SER A 217 3.08 -1.15 54.06
C SER A 217 3.42 -2.33 54.99
N GLN A 218 4.36 -3.17 54.58
CA GLN A 218 5.05 -4.06 55.50
C GLN A 218 5.94 -3.23 56.42
N LYS A 219 5.50 -3.09 57.67
CA LYS A 219 6.32 -2.70 58.81
C LYS A 219 7.64 -3.48 58.80
N ARG A 220 8.75 -2.81 58.47
CA ARG A 220 10.08 -3.25 58.91
C ARG A 220 10.56 -2.36 60.04
N LYS A 221 10.51 -2.93 61.26
CA LYS A 221 11.27 -2.49 62.43
C LYS A 221 12.75 -2.41 62.04
N GLY A 222 13.41 -1.35 62.51
CA GLY A 222 14.65 -0.85 61.92
C GLY A 222 15.95 -1.41 62.48
N GLN A 223 17.05 -0.88 61.92
CA GLN A 223 18.30 -0.46 62.58
C GLN A 223 19.24 0.11 61.50
N PRO A 224 20.29 0.88 61.86
CA PRO A 224 20.54 2.18 61.23
C PRO A 224 21.66 2.16 60.19
N HIS A 225 21.56 3.13 59.30
CA HIS A 225 22.56 3.51 58.32
C HIS A 225 23.82 4.05 59.02
N ASN A 226 24.98 3.44 58.77
CA ASN A 226 26.26 3.99 59.19
C ASN A 226 26.96 4.57 57.95
N THR A 227 27.09 5.89 57.89
CA THR A 227 27.89 6.57 56.85
C THR A 227 28.74 7.66 57.50
N ALA A 228 30.05 7.40 57.47
CA ALA A 228 31.18 8.31 57.22
C ALA A 228 31.09 9.76 57.72
N ASN A 229 32.10 10.23 58.48
CA ASN A 229 33.30 10.83 57.87
C ASN A 229 34.32 11.36 58.90
N LYS A 230 35.59 11.23 58.50
CA LYS A 230 36.82 11.98 58.81
C LYS A 230 36.77 13.19 59.76
N ARG A 231 37.74 13.23 60.68
CA ARG A 231 38.67 14.33 61.11
C ARG A 231 39.44 13.79 62.33
N GLN A 232 40.71 14.00 62.62
CA GLN A 232 41.73 14.97 62.19
C GLN A 232 43.09 14.47 62.72
N ARG A 233 44.17 14.96 62.10
CA ARG A 233 45.58 14.80 62.50
C ARG A 233 45.87 15.13 63.98
N LYS A 234 46.65 14.30 64.66
CA LYS A 234 48.05 14.57 65.05
C LYS A 234 48.71 13.29 65.52
#